data_AF-A0A7C5P3S8-F1
#
_entry.id   AF-A0A7C5P3S8-F1
#
_cell.length_a   1.000
_cell.length_b   1.000
_cell.length_c   1.000
_cell.angle_alpha   90.00
_cell.angle_beta   90.00
_cell.angle_gamma   90.00
#
_symmetry.space_group_name_H-M   'P 1'
#
loop_
_entity.id
_entity.type
_entity.pdbx_description
1 polymer ?
#
loop_
_entity_poly.entity_id
_entity_poly.type
_entity_poly.pdbx_seq_one_letter_code
_entity_poly.pdbx_strand_id
1 'polypeptide(L)'
;RLLEAKDYKLKTKQFDNNGNIAFGLHEYIEIPSAKYDPSIGNMGLEACVTLGRPGFRIARRKQKTKKIPRKIRITQKESIEFMEKNFNVKIIDKQVI
;
A
#
# COMPACT_ATOMS: atom_id res chain seq x y z
N ARG A 1 -0.85 -3.73 -12.18
CA ARG A 1 -0.36 -2.39 -12.57
C ARG A 1 0.66 -1.82 -11.60
N LEU A 2 0.31 -1.06 -10.55
CA LEU A 2 1.37 -0.51 -9.66
C LEU A 2 2.14 -1.57 -8.87
N LEU A 3 1.46 -2.60 -8.37
CA LEU A 3 2.12 -3.75 -7.73
C LEU A 3 2.94 -4.57 -8.73
N GLU A 4 2.51 -4.62 -9.98
CA GLU A 4 3.17 -5.35 -11.07
C GLU A 4 4.45 -4.63 -11.51
N ALA A 5 4.46 -3.30 -11.56
CA ALA A 5 5.66 -2.49 -11.72
C ALA A 5 6.70 -2.73 -10.61
N LYS A 6 6.27 -3.28 -9.47
CA LYS A 6 7.15 -3.70 -8.37
C LYS A 6 7.34 -5.21 -8.29
N ASP A 7 7.06 -5.95 -9.38
CA ASP A 7 7.16 -7.41 -9.45
C ASP A 7 6.40 -8.14 -8.34
N TYR A 8 5.32 -7.54 -7.83
CA TYR A 8 4.56 -8.02 -6.68
C TYR A 8 5.44 -8.22 -5.42
N LYS A 9 6.53 -7.47 -5.28
CA LYS A 9 7.47 -7.59 -4.17
C LYS A 9 7.45 -6.34 -3.30
N LEU A 10 7.15 -6.51 -2.02
CA LEU A 10 7.18 -5.43 -1.03
C LEU A 10 8.08 -5.83 0.15
N LYS A 11 8.55 -4.84 0.90
CA LYS A 11 9.34 -5.02 2.13
C LYS A 11 8.43 -4.83 3.34
N THR A 12 8.72 -5.50 4.45
CA THR A 12 7.95 -5.34 5.69
C THR A 12 7.90 -3.88 6.18
N LYS A 13 8.99 -3.13 5.98
CA LYS A 13 9.08 -1.69 6.33
C LYS A 13 8.09 -0.79 5.58
N GLN A 14 7.52 -1.25 4.47
CA GLN A 14 6.54 -0.50 3.67
C GLN A 14 5.11 -0.61 4.22
N PHE A 15 4.90 -1.48 5.19
CA PHE A 15 3.63 -1.66 5.90
C PHE A 15 3.70 -0.97 7.25
N ASP A 16 2.67 -0.22 7.61
CA ASP A 16 2.55 0.39 8.93
C ASP A 16 1.70 -0.46 9.91
N ASN A 17 1.55 0.04 11.14
CA ASN A 17 0.76 -0.62 12.18
C ASN A 17 -0.74 -0.27 12.16
N ASN A 18 -1.23 0.44 11.14
CA ASN A 18 -2.62 0.88 11.01
C ASN A 18 -3.29 0.42 9.71
N GLY A 19 -2.63 -0.43 8.92
CA GLY A 19 -3.17 -0.94 7.66
C GLY A 19 -2.87 -0.07 6.45
N ASN A 20 -1.87 0.79 6.53
CA ASN A 20 -1.37 1.56 5.41
C ASN A 20 -0.13 0.89 4.80
N ILE A 21 -0.03 1.02 3.48
CA ILE A 21 1.04 0.48 2.66
C ILE A 21 1.52 1.60 1.75
N ALA A 22 2.83 1.85 1.73
CA ALA A 22 3.42 2.88 0.88
C ALA A 22 4.62 2.35 0.10
N PHE A 23 4.65 2.59 -1.21
CA PHE A 23 5.78 2.23 -2.06
C PHE A 23 5.96 3.22 -3.21
N GLY A 24 7.21 3.38 -3.66
CA GLY A 24 7.56 4.25 -4.77
C GLY A 24 7.98 3.47 -6.02
N LEU A 25 7.72 4.07 -7.18
CA LEU A 25 8.32 3.73 -8.47
C LEU A 25 9.25 4.87 -8.87
N HIS A 26 10.44 4.52 -9.38
CA HIS A 26 11.44 5.52 -9.73
C HIS A 26 11.06 6.27 -11.01
N GLU A 27 10.40 5.57 -11.93
CA GLU A 27 9.93 6.13 -13.19
C GLU A 27 8.52 5.61 -13.51
N TYR A 28 7.67 6.49 -14.02
CA TYR A 28 6.31 6.10 -14.44
C TYR A 28 6.30 5.10 -15.61
N ILE A 29 7.40 5.00 -16.36
CA ILE A 29 7.58 4.04 -17.47
C ILE A 29 7.59 2.59 -16.94
N GLU A 30 7.95 2.38 -15.67
CA GLU A 30 7.85 1.07 -15.02
C GLU A 30 6.41 0.56 -14.94
N ILE A 31 5.40 1.44 -15.07
CA ILE A 31 4.00 1.06 -15.03
C ILE A 31 3.61 0.37 -16.35
N PRO A 32 3.15 -0.89 -16.31
CA PRO A 32 2.65 -1.56 -17.49
C PRO A 32 1.52 -0.76 -18.14
N SER A 33 1.62 -0.51 -19.45
CA SER A 33 0.71 0.32 -20.27
C SER A 33 0.95 1.84 -20.26
N ALA A 34 1.92 2.36 -19.50
CA ALA A 34 2.32 3.77 -19.63
C ALA A 34 3.21 3.95 -20.87
N LYS A 35 2.80 4.84 -21.80
CA LYS A 35 3.65 5.21 -22.95
C LYS A 35 4.65 6.25 -22.50
N TYR A 36 5.88 6.14 -22.99
CA TYR A 36 6.88 7.17 -22.81
C TYR A 36 6.49 8.44 -23.58
N ASP A 37 6.44 9.56 -22.86
CA ASP A 37 6.31 10.90 -23.43
C ASP A 37 7.57 11.71 -23.08
N PRO A 38 8.42 12.05 -24.08
CA PRO A 38 9.63 12.83 -23.87
C PRO A 38 9.38 14.22 -23.24
N SER A 39 8.17 14.77 -23.37
CA SER A 39 7.84 16.08 -22.79
C SER A 39 7.68 16.05 -21.27
N ILE A 40 7.34 14.89 -20.69
CA ILE A 40 7.19 14.69 -19.25
C ILE A 40 8.56 14.48 -18.59
N GLY A 41 9.51 13.86 -19.31
CA GLY A 41 10.81 13.46 -18.77
C GLY A 41 10.71 12.34 -17.74
N ASN A 42 11.77 12.10 -16.96
CA ASN A 42 11.79 11.01 -15.97
C ASN A 42 11.11 11.48 -14.68
N MET A 43 9.91 10.94 -14.42
CA MET A 43 9.13 11.27 -13.23
C MET A 43 8.85 10.03 -12.39
N GLY A 44 9.29 10.07 -11.13
CA GLY A 44 8.94 9.07 -10.13
C GLY A 44 7.57 9.32 -9.53
N LEU A 45 7.01 8.30 -8.88
CA LEU A 45 5.70 8.37 -8.24
C LEU A 45 5.66 7.54 -6.96
N GLU A 46 4.81 7.96 -6.04
CA GLU A 46 4.56 7.26 -4.79
C GLU A 46 3.10 6.83 -4.73
N ALA A 47 2.88 5.60 -4.29
CA ALA A 47 1.57 5.00 -4.11
C ALA A 47 1.35 4.69 -2.63
N CYS A 48 0.30 5.27 -2.06
CA CYS A 48 -0.15 5.02 -0.69
C CYS A 48 -1.53 4.36 -0.71
N VAL A 49 -1.64 3.21 -0.07
CA VAL A 49 -2.87 2.42 0.02
C VAL A 49 -3.25 2.27 1.48
N THR A 50 -4.48 2.67 1.82
CA THR A 50 -5.06 2.48 3.15
C THR A 50 -6.10 1.38 3.12
N LEU A 51 -5.82 0.28 3.82
CA LEU A 51 -6.79 -0.78 4.05
C LEU A 51 -7.82 -0.31 5.08
N GLY A 52 -9.06 -0.74 4.91
CA GLY A 52 -10.15 -0.38 5.81
C GLY A 52 -11.11 -1.54 6.02
N ARG A 53 -11.61 -1.69 7.24
CA ARG A 53 -12.71 -2.60 7.54
C ARG A 53 -14.04 -1.85 7.46
N PRO A 54 -15.15 -2.56 7.18
CA PRO A 54 -16.49 -2.01 7.40
C PRO A 54 -16.59 -1.40 8.80
N GLY A 55 -17.16 -0.19 8.90
CA GLY A 55 -17.25 0.56 10.15
C GLY A 55 -16.19 1.64 10.36
N PHE A 56 -15.13 1.73 9.55
CA PHE A 56 -14.14 2.82 9.64
C PHE A 56 -14.73 4.22 9.39
N ARG A 57 -15.95 4.29 8.83
CA ARG A 57 -16.69 5.55 8.65
C ARG A 57 -16.98 6.28 9.97
N ILE A 58 -17.02 5.59 11.11
CA ILE A 58 -17.34 6.23 12.41
C ILE A 58 -16.38 7.35 12.79
N ALA A 59 -15.13 7.30 12.31
CA ALA A 59 -14.13 8.34 12.54
C ALA A 59 -14.20 9.51 11.55
N ARG A 60 -14.89 9.33 10.42
CA ARG A 60 -14.96 10.31 9.32
C ARG A 60 -16.32 11.01 9.21
N ARG A 61 -17.39 10.43 9.77
CA ARG A 61 -18.75 10.98 9.70
C ARG A 61 -18.91 12.26 10.52
N LYS A 62 -19.76 13.17 10.03
CA LYS A 62 -20.08 14.45 10.72
C LYS A 62 -20.86 14.26 12.02
N GLN A 63 -21.88 13.40 12.01
CA GLN A 63 -22.71 13.16 13.19
C GLN A 63 -22.20 11.97 14.01
N LYS A 64 -22.15 12.14 15.34
CA LYS A 64 -21.76 11.10 16.30
C LYS A 64 -20.37 10.49 16.00
N THR A 65 -19.39 11.33 15.67
CA THR A 65 -18.03 10.91 15.36
C THR A 65 -17.40 10.17 16.53
N LYS A 66 -16.72 9.05 16.28
CA LYS A 66 -16.05 8.22 17.30
C LYS A 66 -14.68 7.77 16.80
N LYS A 67 -13.72 7.63 17.71
CA LYS A 67 -12.41 7.03 17.40
C LYS A 67 -12.57 5.55 17.04
N ILE A 68 -11.72 5.05 16.13
CA ILE A 68 -11.68 3.63 15.77
C ILE A 68 -11.09 2.84 16.95
N PRO A 69 -11.84 1.86 17.52
CA PRO A 69 -11.34 1.01 18.60
C PRO A 69 -10.13 0.19 18.14
N ARG A 70 -9.16 -0.05 19.03
CA ARG A 70 -7.95 -0.83 18.72
C ARG A 70 -8.25 -2.22 18.17
N LYS A 71 -9.30 -2.88 18.66
CA LYS A 71 -9.72 -4.23 18.21
C LYS A 71 -10.07 -4.33 16.73
N ILE A 72 -10.56 -3.24 16.13
CA ILE A 72 -10.98 -3.23 14.71
C ILE A 72 -9.87 -2.67 13.81
N ARG A 73 -8.84 -2.03 14.38
CA ARG A 73 -7.69 -1.57 13.59
C ARG A 73 -7.01 -2.75 12.91
N ILE A 74 -6.43 -2.47 11.76
CA ILE A 74 -5.71 -3.45 10.97
C ILE A 74 -4.26 -3.36 11.41
N THR A 75 -3.71 -4.50 11.82
CA THR A 75 -2.29 -4.60 12.20
C THR A 75 -1.42 -4.79 10.96
N GLN A 76 -0.11 -4.55 11.10
CA GLN A 76 0.86 -4.79 10.03
C GLN A 76 0.78 -6.23 9.50
N LYS A 77 0.68 -7.22 10.39
CA LYS A 77 0.58 -8.64 10.05
C LYS A 77 -0.67 -8.97 9.24
N GLU A 78 -1.83 -8.45 9.66
CA GLU A 78 -3.09 -8.64 8.92
C GLU A 78 -3.03 -7.99 7.54
N SER A 79 -2.35 -6.86 7.42
CA SER A 79 -2.18 -6.15 6.15
C SER A 79 -1.31 -6.92 5.17
N ILE A 80 -0.22 -7.50 5.69
CA ILE A 80 0.66 -8.42 4.97
C ILE A 80 -0.14 -9.61 4.46
N GLU A 81 -0.83 -10.31 5.35
CA GLU A 81 -1.60 -11.50 5.01
C GLU A 81 -2.69 -11.20 3.97
N PHE A 82 -3.33 -10.03 4.08
CA PHE A 82 -4.32 -9.57 3.10
C PHE A 82 -3.71 -9.35 1.72
N MET A 83 -2.51 -8.75 1.63
CA MET A 83 -1.83 -8.50 0.36
C MET A 83 -1.27 -9.78 -0.27
N GLU A 84 -0.79 -10.71 0.54
CA GLU A 84 -0.34 -12.02 0.06
C GLU A 84 -1.51 -12.81 -0.53
N LYS A 85 -2.65 -12.88 0.18
CA LYS A 85 -3.81 -13.69 -0.26
C LYS A 85 -4.58 -13.12 -1.45
N ASN A 86 -4.80 -11.80 -1.48
CA ASN A 86 -5.67 -11.19 -2.50
C ASN A 86 -4.90 -10.64 -3.69
N PHE A 87 -3.62 -10.32 -3.53
CA PHE A 87 -2.81 -9.66 -4.55
C PHE A 87 -1.52 -10.41 -4.90
N ASN A 88 -1.29 -11.61 -4.33
CA ASN A 88 -0.10 -12.44 -4.55
C ASN A 88 1.23 -11.69 -4.31
N VAL A 89 1.22 -10.74 -3.38
CA VAL A 89 2.43 -10.01 -3.01
C VAL A 89 3.38 -10.94 -2.26
N LYS A 90 4.68 -10.84 -2.52
CA LYS A 90 5.76 -11.53 -1.78
C LYS A 90 6.51 -10.53 -0.93
N ILE A 91 6.77 -10.90 0.32
CA ILE A 91 7.53 -10.08 1.24
C ILE A 91 9.01 -10.44 1.15
N ILE A 92 9.83 -9.44 0.83
CA ILE A 92 11.29 -9.58 0.77
C ILE A 92 11.88 -8.89 2.00
N ASP A 93 12.08 -9.63 3.07
CA ASP A 93 12.93 -9.18 4.16
C ASP A 93 14.38 -9.55 3.86
N LYS A 94 15.18 -8.55 3.46
CA LYS A 94 16.63 -8.63 3.67
C LYS A 94 16.87 -8.44 5.17
N GLN A 95 16.79 -9.52 5.94
CA GLN A 95 17.64 -9.66 7.12
C GLN A 95 19.05 -9.94 6.59
N VAL A 96 19.85 -8.89 6.45
CA VAL A 96 21.31 -9.06 6.49
C VAL A 96 21.65 -9.03 7.97
N ILE A 97 22.26 -10.14 8.39
CA ILE A 97 22.88 -10.40 9.70
C ILE A 97 23.79 -9.24 10.10
#